data_AF-F9PLA4-F1
#
_entry.id   AF-F9PLA4-F1
#
_cell.length_a   1.000
_cell.length_b   1.000
_cell.length_c   1.000
_cell.angle_alpha   90.00
_cell.angle_beta   90.00
_cell.angle_gamma   90.00
#
_symmetry.space_group_name_H-M   'P 1'
#
loop_
_entity.id
_entity.type
_entity.pdbx_description
1 polymer ?
#
loop_
_entity_poly.entity_id
_entity_poly.type
_entity_poly.pdbx_seq_one_letter_code
_entity_poly.pdbx_strand_id
1 'polypeptide(L)'
;MAMPRQAASAVQSSVVRERVAALRSGPWTQSQSLSALQERAQQEVSAVAEGTSRIDRSETPETVIDTNELSADTLAAAGRTSATLQSISSVLSEPAALLGDYTSLEAVVSSASWRSDPKTRSAQIPNAEAAGAGVTSSLAAVPSSTINVISSEAQLPVRITSSLNQDVTVQVYLVSNNKRLRVPRTTTVRVPAHQQAKVTVPIQAVGSGDVALTVQVLAADGATVGTPTTVNMRVRADWEGRGTGVIVGVLVAIVVTGTVRTVRRGRRTSVAAAAQETA
;
A
#
# COMPACT_ATOMS: atom_id res chain seq x y z
N MET A 1 30.44 -27.48 35.50
CA MET A 1 31.83 -27.06 35.79
C MET A 1 31.91 -26.65 37.25
N ALA A 2 32.74 -27.31 38.06
CA ALA A 2 32.96 -26.89 39.45
C ALA A 2 33.97 -25.75 39.47
N MET A 3 33.62 -24.62 40.10
CA MET A 3 34.53 -23.48 40.27
C MET A 3 35.60 -23.85 41.33
N PRO A 4 36.89 -23.57 41.08
CA PRO A 4 37.94 -23.81 42.08
C PRO A 4 37.66 -23.05 43.38
N ARG A 5 37.80 -23.70 44.55
CA ARG A 5 37.44 -23.11 45.87
C ARG A 5 38.13 -21.77 46.14
N GLN A 6 39.37 -21.61 45.70
CA GLN A 6 40.11 -20.34 45.83
C GLN A 6 39.49 -19.22 44.99
N ALA A 7 39.06 -19.52 43.76
CA ALA A 7 38.37 -18.55 42.91
C ALA A 7 37.00 -18.16 43.48
N ALA A 8 36.29 -19.11 44.11
CA ALA A 8 35.00 -18.84 44.77
C ALA A 8 35.15 -17.91 45.99
N SER A 9 36.26 -18.02 46.74
CA SER A 9 36.53 -17.19 47.93
C SER A 9 36.82 -15.72 47.62
N ALA A 10 37.23 -15.40 46.39
CA ALA A 10 37.51 -14.04 45.94
C ALA A 10 36.27 -13.32 45.34
N VAL A 11 35.15 -14.03 45.17
CA VAL A 11 33.92 -13.45 44.60
C VAL A 11 33.21 -12.61 45.65
N GLN A 12 32.91 -11.36 45.32
CA GLN A 12 32.12 -10.48 46.18
C GLN A 12 30.73 -11.08 46.43
N SER A 13 30.24 -10.98 47.68
CA SER A 13 28.93 -11.53 48.07
C SER A 13 27.75 -10.95 47.30
N SER A 14 27.88 -9.71 46.80
CA SER A 14 26.90 -9.06 45.91
C SER A 14 26.74 -9.82 44.60
N VAL A 15 27.85 -10.19 43.95
CA VAL A 15 27.86 -10.93 42.68
C VAL A 15 27.27 -12.33 42.85
N VAL A 16 27.56 -13.00 43.96
CA VAL A 16 26.94 -14.31 44.27
C VAL A 16 25.43 -14.17 44.45
N ARG A 17 24.98 -13.14 45.18
CA ARG A 17 23.55 -12.87 45.40
C ARG A 17 22.82 -12.60 44.09
N GLU A 18 23.41 -11.82 43.20
CA GLU A 18 22.85 -11.51 41.88
C GLU A 18 22.73 -12.77 41.01
N ARG A 19 23.77 -13.60 40.95
CA ARG A 19 23.74 -14.88 40.21
C ARG A 19 22.71 -15.86 40.77
N VAL A 20 22.60 -15.96 42.10
CA VAL A 20 21.59 -16.81 42.75
C VAL A 20 20.18 -16.26 42.50
N ALA A 21 19.99 -14.94 42.50
CA ALA A 21 18.71 -14.33 42.15
C ALA A 21 18.32 -14.64 40.69
N ALA A 22 19.27 -14.51 39.75
CA ALA A 22 19.05 -14.85 38.35
C ALA A 22 18.68 -16.34 38.17
N LEU A 23 19.39 -17.25 38.86
CA LEU A 23 19.09 -18.69 38.87
C LEU A 23 17.76 -19.01 39.57
N ARG A 24 17.24 -18.16 40.44
CA ARG A 24 15.90 -18.36 41.04
C ARG A 24 14.78 -17.82 40.16
N SER A 25 15.08 -16.86 39.28
CA SER A 25 14.12 -16.29 38.34
C SER A 25 13.97 -17.07 37.03
N GLY A 26 14.84 -18.06 36.79
CA GLY A 26 14.79 -18.87 35.57
C GLY A 26 13.59 -19.83 35.56
N PRO A 27 12.86 -19.96 34.44
CA PRO A 27 11.70 -20.85 34.35
C PRO A 27 12.07 -22.35 34.34
N TRP A 28 13.36 -22.67 34.18
CA TRP A 28 13.91 -24.03 34.12
C TRP A 28 14.62 -24.45 35.42
N THR A 29 14.49 -23.65 36.47
CA THR A 29 15.15 -23.84 37.77
C THR A 29 14.15 -23.67 38.89
N GLN A 30 14.12 -24.62 39.83
CA GLN A 30 13.30 -24.53 41.03
C GLN A 30 14.18 -24.59 42.27
N SER A 31 14.10 -23.59 43.14
CA SER A 31 14.81 -23.62 44.41
C SER A 31 14.13 -24.59 45.38
N GLN A 32 14.91 -25.50 45.97
CA GLN A 32 14.45 -26.37 47.06
C GLN A 32 15.25 -26.13 48.33
N SER A 33 14.63 -26.38 49.49
CA SER A 33 15.33 -26.36 50.78
C SER A 33 16.21 -27.61 50.93
N LEU A 34 17.24 -27.53 51.78
CA LEU A 34 18.07 -28.69 52.10
C LEU A 34 17.24 -29.84 52.71
N SER A 35 16.27 -29.51 53.56
CA SER A 35 15.37 -30.50 54.16
C SER A 35 14.55 -31.25 53.11
N ALA A 36 13.98 -30.54 52.12
CA ALA A 36 13.24 -31.16 51.02
C ALA A 36 14.13 -32.06 50.17
N LEU A 37 15.39 -31.66 49.92
CA LEU A 37 16.36 -32.48 49.19
C LEU A 37 16.76 -33.74 49.98
N GLN A 38 16.94 -33.63 51.30
CA GLN A 38 17.26 -34.79 52.15
C GLN A 38 16.10 -35.77 52.21
N GLU A 39 14.87 -35.28 52.36
CA GLU A 39 13.67 -36.11 52.37
C GLU A 39 13.48 -36.83 51.03
N ARG A 40 13.66 -36.10 49.90
CA ARG A 40 13.60 -36.70 48.56
C ARG A 40 14.69 -37.75 48.35
N ALA A 41 15.91 -37.50 48.80
CA ALA A 41 17.00 -38.47 48.71
C ALA A 41 16.71 -39.74 49.55
N GLN A 42 16.15 -39.59 50.75
CA GLN A 42 15.76 -40.73 51.58
C GLN A 42 14.63 -41.55 50.94
N GLN A 43 13.63 -40.88 50.36
CA GLN A 43 12.55 -41.54 49.60
C GLN A 43 13.10 -42.30 48.39
N GLU A 44 14.07 -41.73 47.68
CA GLU A 44 14.70 -42.35 46.51
C GLU A 44 15.50 -43.60 46.90
N VAL A 45 16.24 -43.57 48.02
CA VAL A 45 16.94 -44.75 48.56
C VAL A 45 15.95 -45.88 48.88
N SER A 46 14.82 -45.57 49.53
CA SER A 46 13.78 -46.56 49.82
C SER A 46 13.15 -47.12 48.55
N ALA A 47 12.84 -46.26 47.57
CA ALA A 47 12.26 -46.68 46.29
C ALA A 47 13.22 -47.56 45.47
N VAL A 48 14.53 -47.33 45.54
CA VAL A 48 15.54 -48.21 44.92
C VAL A 48 15.56 -49.57 45.60
N ALA A 49 15.51 -49.61 46.94
CA ALA A 49 15.49 -50.86 47.70
C ALA A 49 14.23 -51.70 47.43
N GLU A 50 13.10 -51.04 47.20
CA GLU A 50 11.81 -51.67 46.86
C GLU A 50 11.67 -51.99 45.36
N GLY A 51 12.63 -51.60 44.52
CA GLY A 51 12.56 -51.77 43.05
C GLY A 51 11.52 -50.88 42.36
N THR A 52 10.99 -49.87 43.05
CA THR A 52 9.96 -48.93 42.57
C THR A 52 10.55 -47.61 42.07
N SER A 53 11.87 -47.44 42.15
CA SER A 53 12.57 -46.24 41.67
C SER A 53 12.29 -45.98 40.19
N ARG A 54 11.73 -44.81 39.90
CA ARG A 54 11.47 -44.30 38.56
C ARG A 54 11.86 -42.83 38.51
N ILE A 55 12.48 -42.42 37.39
CA ILE A 55 12.63 -41.00 37.08
C ILE A 55 11.24 -40.47 36.73
N ASP A 56 10.61 -39.82 37.71
CA ASP A 56 9.33 -39.17 37.50
C ASP A 56 9.56 -37.91 36.67
N ARG A 57 9.09 -37.94 35.41
CA ARG A 57 9.14 -36.78 34.52
C ARG A 57 7.75 -36.19 34.50
N SER A 58 7.61 -35.00 35.07
CA SER A 58 6.39 -34.22 34.90
C SER A 58 6.14 -34.01 33.41
N GLU A 59 4.90 -34.21 32.97
CA GLU A 59 4.51 -33.86 31.61
C GLU A 59 4.77 -32.36 31.41
N THR A 60 5.47 -32.04 30.32
CA THR A 60 5.65 -30.64 29.93
C THR A 60 4.29 -30.11 29.50
N PRO A 61 3.87 -28.93 29.99
CA PRO A 61 2.67 -28.29 29.46
C PRO A 61 2.79 -28.14 27.95
N GLU A 62 1.70 -28.41 27.21
CA GLU A 62 1.70 -28.29 25.74
C GLU A 62 2.06 -26.87 25.27
N THR A 63 1.71 -25.85 26.05
CA THR A 63 2.04 -24.46 25.75
C THR A 63 2.13 -23.63 27.02
N VAL A 64 3.14 -22.78 27.12
CA VAL A 64 3.28 -21.75 28.15
C VAL A 64 3.50 -20.43 27.44
N ILE A 65 2.52 -19.53 27.53
CA ILE A 65 2.61 -18.18 26.96
C ILE A 65 2.93 -17.19 28.07
N ASP A 66 4.05 -16.48 27.95
CA ASP A 66 4.42 -15.43 28.91
C ASP A 66 3.60 -14.16 28.64
N THR A 67 3.28 -13.39 29.69
CA THR A 67 2.57 -12.10 29.53
C THR A 67 3.36 -11.10 28.69
N ASN A 68 4.69 -11.21 28.66
CA ASN A 68 5.58 -10.35 27.87
C ASN A 68 5.89 -10.93 26.48
N GLU A 69 5.32 -12.07 26.11
CA GLU A 69 5.52 -12.67 24.79
C GLU A 69 4.96 -11.78 23.68
N LEU A 70 5.46 -11.96 22.45
CA LEU A 70 4.93 -11.28 21.29
C LEU A 70 3.60 -11.94 20.89
N SER A 71 2.50 -11.18 20.95
CA SER A 71 1.20 -11.69 20.51
C SER A 71 1.11 -11.78 18.99
N ALA A 72 0.30 -12.74 18.50
CA ALA A 72 -0.01 -12.87 17.08
C ALA A 72 -0.63 -11.58 16.49
N ASP A 73 -1.47 -10.89 17.26
CA ASP A 73 -2.08 -9.62 16.84
C ASP A 73 -1.04 -8.51 16.63
N THR A 74 -0.03 -8.43 17.51
CA THR A 74 1.05 -7.45 17.38
C THR A 74 1.89 -7.75 16.14
N LEU A 75 2.21 -9.03 15.90
CA LEU A 75 2.96 -9.43 14.70
C LEU A 75 2.15 -9.17 13.42
N ALA A 76 0.85 -9.48 13.41
CA ALA A 76 -0.03 -9.20 12.28
C ALA A 76 -0.20 -7.69 12.01
N ALA A 77 -0.24 -6.87 13.07
CA ALA A 77 -0.22 -5.41 12.94
C ALA A 77 1.10 -4.91 12.36
N ALA A 78 2.24 -5.41 12.85
CA ALA A 78 3.55 -5.08 12.30
C ALA A 78 3.66 -5.45 10.81
N GLY A 79 3.12 -6.60 10.38
CA GLY A 79 3.12 -7.00 8.98
C GLY A 79 2.27 -6.08 8.08
N ARG A 80 1.10 -5.63 8.55
CA ARG A 80 0.27 -4.65 7.82
C ARG A 80 0.99 -3.30 7.66
N THR A 81 1.63 -2.82 8.72
CA THR A 81 2.41 -1.57 8.69
C THR A 81 3.65 -1.74 7.80
N SER A 82 4.34 -2.88 7.87
CA SER A 82 5.48 -3.23 7.02
C SER A 82 5.11 -3.19 5.53
N ALA A 83 3.98 -3.77 5.14
CA ALA A 83 3.49 -3.71 3.75
C ALA A 83 3.26 -2.26 3.28
N THR A 84 2.69 -1.40 4.14
CA THR A 84 2.49 0.02 3.83
C THR A 84 3.84 0.74 3.66
N LEU A 85 4.78 0.49 4.56
CA LEU A 85 6.13 1.06 4.50
C LEU A 85 6.93 0.55 3.31
N GLN A 86 6.67 -0.67 2.82
CA GLN A 86 7.29 -1.19 1.61
C GLN A 86 6.85 -0.40 0.38
N SER A 87 5.56 -0.09 0.25
CA SER A 87 5.06 0.78 -0.82
C SER A 87 5.68 2.17 -0.75
N ILE A 88 5.78 2.76 0.44
CA ILE A 88 6.44 4.06 0.66
C ILE A 88 7.94 3.97 0.31
N SER A 89 8.62 2.90 0.73
CA SER A 89 10.03 2.68 0.43
C SER A 89 10.28 2.59 -1.07
N SER A 90 9.35 2.00 -1.84
CA SER A 90 9.50 1.81 -3.28
C SER A 90 9.61 3.13 -4.08
N VAL A 91 9.14 4.24 -3.51
CA VAL A 91 9.25 5.55 -4.15
C VAL A 91 10.48 6.34 -3.72
N LEU A 92 11.15 5.95 -2.64
CA LEU A 92 12.32 6.63 -2.10
C LEU A 92 13.60 6.08 -2.75
N SER A 93 14.56 6.96 -3.05
CA SER A 93 15.86 6.52 -3.59
C SER A 93 16.73 5.82 -2.53
N GLU A 94 16.60 6.23 -1.27
CA GLU A 94 17.30 5.71 -0.09
C GLU A 94 16.30 5.60 1.08
N PRO A 95 15.52 4.50 1.16
CA PRO A 95 14.46 4.36 2.17
C PRO A 95 14.98 4.42 3.62
N ALA A 96 16.15 3.83 3.87
CA ALA A 96 16.76 3.79 5.20
C ALA A 96 17.07 5.20 5.77
N ALA A 97 17.30 6.21 4.92
CA ALA A 97 17.56 7.57 5.37
C ALA A 97 16.34 8.24 6.05
N LEU A 98 15.12 7.80 5.75
CA LEU A 98 13.89 8.35 6.32
C LEU A 98 13.16 7.37 7.24
N LEU A 99 13.19 6.08 6.92
CA LEU A 99 12.47 5.04 7.67
C LEU A 99 13.38 4.31 8.68
N GLY A 100 14.70 4.42 8.55
CA GLY A 100 15.65 3.72 9.43
C GLY A 100 15.39 2.21 9.48
N ASP A 101 15.39 1.65 10.70
CA ASP A 101 15.14 0.23 10.93
C ASP A 101 13.71 -0.22 10.61
N TYR A 102 12.77 0.72 10.39
CA TYR A 102 11.39 0.38 10.05
C TYR A 102 11.22 -0.22 8.65
N THR A 103 12.26 -0.20 7.80
CA THR A 103 12.30 -1.04 6.59
C THR A 103 12.26 -2.53 6.90
N SER A 104 12.52 -2.93 8.14
CA SER A 104 12.44 -4.31 8.64
C SER A 104 11.64 -4.37 9.94
N LEU A 105 10.49 -3.67 9.99
CA LEU A 105 9.65 -3.53 11.18
C LEU A 105 9.29 -4.85 11.85
N GLU A 106 9.01 -5.92 11.09
CA GLU A 106 8.71 -7.24 11.67
C GLU A 106 9.90 -7.81 12.46
N ALA A 107 11.13 -7.62 11.97
CA ALA A 107 12.35 -8.01 12.68
C ALA A 107 12.58 -7.13 13.92
N VAL A 108 12.29 -5.83 13.83
CA VAL A 108 12.34 -4.91 14.97
C VAL A 108 11.37 -5.36 16.06
N VAL A 109 10.10 -5.60 15.74
CA VAL A 109 9.05 -5.99 16.70
C VAL A 109 9.29 -7.39 17.28
N SER A 110 9.82 -8.32 16.49
CA SER A 110 10.14 -9.69 16.94
C SER A 110 11.47 -9.83 17.68
N SER A 111 12.23 -8.75 17.83
CA SER A 111 13.53 -8.78 18.51
C SER A 111 13.42 -9.26 19.96
N ALA A 112 14.28 -10.23 20.31
CA ALA A 112 14.42 -10.74 21.67
C ALA A 112 14.85 -9.67 22.69
N SER A 113 15.44 -8.56 22.22
CA SER A 113 15.84 -7.42 23.07
C SER A 113 14.66 -6.79 23.79
N TRP A 114 13.44 -6.92 23.25
CA TRP A 114 12.23 -6.37 23.83
C TRP A 114 11.58 -7.24 24.91
N ARG A 115 12.12 -8.43 25.22
CA ARG A 115 11.48 -9.32 26.20
C ARG A 115 11.33 -8.67 27.58
N SER A 116 12.26 -7.81 27.97
CA SER A 116 12.21 -7.05 29.23
C SER A 116 11.42 -5.74 29.14
N ASP A 117 11.03 -5.31 27.94
CA ASP A 117 10.32 -4.05 27.71
C ASP A 117 9.24 -4.19 26.60
N PRO A 118 8.11 -4.85 26.91
CA PRO A 118 7.01 -5.04 25.95
C PRO A 118 6.31 -3.73 25.58
N LYS A 119 6.43 -2.67 26.41
CA LYS A 119 5.83 -1.36 26.13
C LYS A 119 6.58 -0.65 25.01
N THR A 120 7.91 -0.66 25.06
CA THR A 120 8.71 -0.06 23.98
C THR A 120 8.58 -0.86 22.68
N ARG A 121 8.39 -2.19 22.76
CA ARG A 121 8.04 -3.03 21.59
C ARG A 121 6.75 -2.59 20.92
N SER A 122 5.67 -2.47 21.69
CA SER A 122 4.35 -2.12 21.13
C SER A 122 4.33 -0.71 20.56
N ALA A 123 5.16 0.20 21.07
CA ALA A 123 5.34 1.54 20.53
C ALA A 123 6.05 1.58 19.16
N GLN A 124 6.76 0.53 18.74
CA GLN A 124 7.46 0.53 17.45
C GLN A 124 6.50 0.62 16.26
N ILE A 125 5.31 0.01 16.36
CA ILE A 125 4.30 0.05 15.29
C ILE A 125 3.78 1.48 15.05
N PRO A 126 3.23 2.21 16.04
CA PRO A 126 2.78 3.58 15.83
C PRO A 126 3.92 4.54 15.48
N ASN A 127 5.15 4.30 15.96
CA ASN A 127 6.32 5.09 15.53
C ASN A 127 6.63 4.88 14.04
N ALA A 128 6.55 3.64 13.57
CA ALA A 128 6.75 3.29 12.16
C ALA A 128 5.63 3.88 11.28
N GLU A 129 4.39 3.85 11.74
CA GLU A 129 3.25 4.51 11.08
C GLU A 129 3.46 6.03 10.97
N ALA A 130 3.91 6.66 12.05
CA ALA A 130 4.22 8.09 12.07
C ALA A 130 5.36 8.45 11.11
N ALA A 131 6.41 7.62 11.03
CA ALA A 131 7.51 7.80 10.08
C ALA A 131 6.99 7.73 8.63
N GLY A 132 6.14 6.73 8.30
CA GLY A 132 5.49 6.63 7.01
C GLY A 132 4.59 7.83 6.69
N ALA A 133 3.80 8.31 7.66
CA ALA A 133 2.97 9.49 7.53
C ALA A 133 3.78 10.78 7.30
N GLY A 134 4.96 10.89 7.92
CA GLY A 134 5.92 11.97 7.66
C GLY A 134 6.37 12.00 6.20
N VAL A 135 6.65 10.84 5.61
CA VAL A 135 7.03 10.75 4.19
C VAL A 135 5.87 11.12 3.28
N THR A 136 4.68 10.57 3.50
CA THR A 136 3.52 10.81 2.62
C THR A 136 3.00 12.25 2.71
N SER A 137 3.07 12.88 3.89
CA SER A 137 2.73 14.31 4.04
C SER A 137 3.75 15.25 3.38
N SER A 138 4.99 14.78 3.19
CA SER A 138 6.05 15.52 2.50
C SER A 138 5.92 15.52 0.98
N LEU A 139 5.00 14.71 0.44
CA LEU A 139 4.68 14.56 -0.98
C LEU A 139 3.26 15.05 -1.28
N ALA A 140 3.16 16.07 -2.13
CA ALA A 140 1.88 16.65 -2.51
C ALA A 140 1.76 16.81 -4.03
N ALA A 141 0.55 16.57 -4.54
CA ALA A 141 0.18 16.89 -5.92
C ALA A 141 -0.59 18.21 -5.97
N VAL A 142 0.05 19.25 -6.49
CA VAL A 142 -0.55 20.58 -6.66
C VAL A 142 -0.97 20.77 -8.13
N PRO A 143 -2.26 20.96 -8.40
CA PRO A 143 -2.76 21.30 -9.74
C PRO A 143 -2.23 22.67 -10.17
N SER A 144 -1.87 22.83 -11.45
CA SER A 144 -1.23 24.07 -11.88
C SER A 144 -2.17 25.27 -12.03
N SER A 145 -3.49 25.09 -12.16
CA SER A 145 -4.55 26.13 -12.19
C SER A 145 -5.89 25.52 -12.65
N THR A 146 -7.00 26.27 -12.57
CA THR A 146 -8.28 25.93 -13.22
C THR A 146 -8.10 25.92 -14.74
N ILE A 147 -8.45 24.82 -15.42
CA ILE A 147 -8.29 24.69 -16.88
C ILE A 147 -9.67 24.56 -17.53
N ASN A 148 -9.94 25.41 -18.52
CA ASN A 148 -11.05 25.26 -19.45
C ASN A 148 -10.61 24.31 -20.57
N VAL A 149 -11.18 23.11 -20.61
CA VAL A 149 -10.91 22.17 -21.71
C VAL A 149 -11.89 22.46 -22.84
N ILE A 150 -11.33 22.83 -24.00
CA ILE A 150 -12.07 23.21 -25.21
C ILE A 150 -12.07 22.07 -26.25
N SER A 151 -11.21 21.05 -26.11
CA SER A 151 -11.06 19.94 -27.05
C SER A 151 -11.39 18.58 -26.43
N SER A 152 -11.74 17.60 -27.27
CA SER A 152 -12.05 16.20 -26.86
C SER A 152 -10.86 15.44 -26.25
N GLU A 153 -9.64 15.92 -26.46
CA GLU A 153 -8.41 15.46 -25.81
C GLU A 153 -7.70 16.66 -25.19
N ALA A 154 -7.25 16.53 -23.94
CA ALA A 154 -6.54 17.59 -23.23
C ALA A 154 -5.38 17.02 -22.42
N GLN A 155 -4.40 17.88 -22.15
CA GLN A 155 -3.21 17.58 -21.39
C GLN A 155 -3.30 18.33 -20.06
N LEU A 156 -3.41 17.60 -18.95
CA LEU A 156 -3.50 18.18 -17.60
C LEU A 156 -2.10 18.31 -16.98
N PRO A 157 -1.54 19.52 -16.84
CA PRO A 157 -0.31 19.72 -16.09
C PRO A 157 -0.57 19.57 -14.58
N VAL A 158 0.09 18.59 -13.98
CA VAL A 158 0.15 18.37 -12.54
C VAL A 158 1.55 18.70 -12.06
N ARG A 159 1.66 19.42 -10.94
CA ARG A 159 2.94 19.70 -10.29
C ARG A 159 3.04 18.82 -9.05
N ILE A 160 4.07 17.99 -8.99
CA ILE A 160 4.38 17.20 -7.79
C ILE A 160 5.46 17.93 -7.02
N THR A 161 5.22 18.22 -5.74
CA THR A 161 6.16 18.89 -4.85
C THR A 161 6.66 17.89 -3.82
N SER A 162 7.97 17.82 -3.63
CA SER A 162 8.62 17.03 -2.58
C SER A 162 9.38 17.96 -1.64
N SER A 163 9.13 17.82 -0.34
CA SER A 163 9.93 18.48 0.71
C SER A 163 10.98 17.57 1.32
N LEU A 164 11.15 16.36 0.77
CA LEU A 164 12.08 15.35 1.25
C LEU A 164 13.53 15.68 0.87
N ASN A 165 14.48 15.24 1.70
CA ASN A 165 15.92 15.41 1.51
C ASN A 165 16.53 14.45 0.46
N GLN A 166 15.68 13.74 -0.28
CA GLN A 166 16.11 12.75 -1.27
C GLN A 166 15.17 12.75 -2.47
N ASP A 167 15.66 12.18 -3.57
CA ASP A 167 14.89 12.00 -4.79
C ASP A 167 13.79 10.94 -4.60
N VAL A 168 12.65 11.19 -5.23
CA VAL A 168 11.48 10.31 -5.16
C VAL A 168 10.96 10.00 -6.55
N THR A 169 10.65 8.74 -6.82
CA THR A 169 10.02 8.29 -8.07
C THR A 169 8.58 7.87 -7.81
N VAL A 170 7.62 8.63 -8.33
CA VAL A 170 6.20 8.41 -8.10
C VAL A 170 5.42 8.24 -9.38
N GLN A 171 4.25 7.64 -9.26
CA GLN A 171 3.28 7.47 -10.31
C GLN A 171 2.11 8.45 -10.10
N VAL A 172 1.75 9.22 -11.12
CA VAL A 172 0.60 10.13 -11.03
C VAL A 172 -0.60 9.48 -11.68
N TYR A 173 -1.69 9.38 -10.91
CA TYR A 173 -2.96 8.80 -11.34
C TYR A 173 -4.10 9.80 -11.09
N LEU A 174 -5.07 9.84 -12.00
CA LEU A 174 -6.23 10.71 -11.87
C LEU A 174 -7.48 9.86 -11.72
N VAL A 175 -8.22 10.09 -10.65
CA VAL A 175 -9.51 9.45 -10.37
C VAL A 175 -10.63 10.43 -10.69
N SER A 176 -11.51 10.07 -11.62
CA SER A 176 -12.73 10.81 -11.92
C SER A 176 -13.92 10.10 -11.30
N ASN A 177 -14.79 10.82 -10.60
CA ASN A 177 -16.09 10.30 -10.13
C ASN A 177 -17.16 10.28 -11.24
N ASN A 178 -16.83 10.73 -12.45
CA ASN A 178 -17.79 10.93 -13.53
C ASN A 178 -17.38 10.18 -14.81
N LYS A 179 -18.30 9.39 -15.37
CA LYS A 179 -18.14 8.63 -16.63
C LYS A 179 -17.87 9.51 -17.86
N ARG A 180 -18.00 10.84 -17.72
CA ARG A 180 -17.71 11.86 -18.76
C ARG A 180 -16.22 12.11 -18.98
N LEU A 181 -15.35 11.51 -18.17
CA LEU A 181 -13.90 11.54 -18.36
C LEU A 181 -13.33 10.13 -18.37
N ARG A 182 -12.59 9.80 -19.42
CA ARG A 182 -11.71 8.63 -19.43
C ARG A 182 -10.31 9.15 -19.15
N VAL A 183 -9.71 8.63 -18.10
CA VAL A 183 -8.31 8.89 -17.76
C VAL A 183 -7.53 7.63 -18.10
N PRO A 184 -6.76 7.60 -19.19
CA PRO A 184 -5.85 6.51 -19.46
C PRO A 184 -4.45 6.83 -18.90
N ARG A 185 -3.83 5.79 -18.35
CA ARG A 185 -2.39 5.63 -18.06
C ARG A 185 -1.85 6.47 -16.89
N THR A 186 -1.21 5.74 -15.98
CA THR A 186 -0.34 6.29 -14.95
C THR A 186 0.92 6.86 -15.58
N THR A 187 1.39 8.02 -15.11
CA THR A 187 2.64 8.62 -15.59
C THR A 187 3.68 8.62 -14.47
N THR A 188 4.82 7.99 -14.70
CA THR A 188 5.94 7.97 -13.75
C THR A 188 6.75 9.26 -13.85
N VAL A 189 7.08 9.86 -12.71
CA VAL A 189 7.88 11.09 -12.62
C VAL A 189 8.88 10.97 -11.48
N ARG A 190 10.13 11.40 -11.74
CA ARG A 190 11.16 11.58 -10.71
C ARG A 190 11.11 13.03 -10.22
N VAL A 191 11.01 13.21 -8.91
CA VAL A 191 11.00 14.49 -8.22
C VAL A 191 12.30 14.59 -7.42
N PRO A 192 13.19 15.55 -7.73
CA PRO A 192 14.41 15.72 -6.95
C PRO A 192 14.14 16.18 -5.52
N ALA A 193 15.12 15.97 -4.63
CA ALA A 193 15.07 16.44 -3.24
C ALA A 193 14.73 17.94 -3.15
N HIS A 194 13.81 18.31 -2.24
CA HIS A 194 13.31 19.68 -2.03
C HIS A 194 12.80 20.43 -3.27
N GLN A 195 12.49 19.70 -4.35
CA GLN A 195 12.09 20.30 -5.61
C GLN A 195 10.69 19.88 -6.02
N GLN A 196 10.30 20.40 -7.17
CA GLN A 196 9.02 20.12 -7.80
C GLN A 196 9.24 19.65 -9.23
N ALA A 197 8.44 18.68 -9.66
CA ALA A 197 8.43 18.18 -11.03
C ALA A 197 7.06 18.44 -11.67
N LYS A 198 7.08 18.90 -12.92
CA LYS A 198 5.87 19.07 -13.73
C LYS A 198 5.67 17.82 -14.57
N VAL A 199 4.49 17.21 -14.45
CA VAL A 199 4.07 16.06 -15.26
C VAL A 199 2.81 16.43 -16.03
N THR A 200 2.71 15.96 -17.26
CA THR A 200 1.54 16.20 -18.10
C THR A 200 0.79 14.88 -18.26
N VAL A 201 -0.45 14.83 -17.75
CA VAL A 201 -1.27 13.62 -17.80
C VAL A 201 -2.32 13.77 -18.91
N PRO A 202 -2.39 12.84 -19.87
CA PRO A 202 -3.39 12.89 -20.93
C PRO A 202 -4.78 12.56 -20.36
N ILE A 203 -5.78 13.38 -20.71
CA ILE A 203 -7.18 13.17 -20.33
C ILE A 203 -8.07 13.20 -21.57
N GLN A 204 -9.12 12.37 -21.57
CA GLN A 204 -10.09 12.32 -22.65
C GLN A 204 -11.48 12.72 -22.14
N ALA A 205 -12.01 13.81 -22.71
CA ALA A 205 -13.33 14.33 -22.41
C ALA A 205 -14.38 13.63 -23.29
N VAL A 206 -15.27 12.85 -22.67
CA VAL A 206 -16.36 12.14 -23.36
C VAL A 206 -17.72 12.84 -23.23
N GLY A 207 -17.85 13.88 -22.40
CA GLY A 207 -19.07 14.67 -22.31
C GLY A 207 -18.87 16.03 -21.63
N SER A 208 -19.78 16.96 -21.89
CA SER A 208 -19.74 18.33 -21.33
C SER A 208 -20.23 18.37 -19.89
N GLY A 209 -19.73 19.32 -19.10
CA GLY A 209 -20.16 19.59 -17.73
C GLY A 209 -19.01 19.84 -16.76
N ASP A 210 -19.39 20.17 -15.52
CA ASP A 210 -18.45 20.32 -14.41
C ASP A 210 -18.05 18.93 -13.88
N VAL A 211 -16.76 18.68 -13.76
CA VAL A 211 -16.19 17.41 -13.30
C VAL A 211 -15.18 17.66 -12.19
N ALA A 212 -15.26 16.85 -11.13
CA ALA A 212 -14.28 16.81 -10.06
C ALA A 212 -13.31 15.67 -10.31
N LEU A 213 -12.01 15.98 -10.32
CA LEU A 213 -10.93 15.04 -10.59
C LEU A 213 -9.98 15.01 -9.39
N THR A 214 -9.80 13.84 -8.78
CA THR A 214 -8.84 13.67 -7.69
C THR A 214 -7.51 13.20 -8.26
N VAL A 215 -6.46 13.98 -8.02
CA VAL A 215 -5.09 13.63 -8.34
C VAL A 215 -4.51 12.81 -7.19
N GLN A 216 -4.02 11.61 -7.51
CA GLN A 216 -3.36 10.71 -6.57
C GLN A 216 -1.89 10.54 -6.96
N VAL A 217 -1.03 10.52 -5.95
CA VAL A 217 0.38 10.15 -6.07
C VAL A 217 0.49 8.71 -5.58
N LEU A 218 0.92 7.82 -6.46
CA LEU A 218 0.98 6.39 -6.24
C LEU A 218 2.43 5.89 -6.25
N ALA A 219 2.66 4.79 -5.56
CA ALA A 219 3.86 3.96 -5.68
C ALA A 219 3.82 3.08 -6.93
N ALA A 220 4.91 2.36 -7.20
CA ALA A 220 5.01 1.41 -8.32
C ALA A 220 3.92 0.31 -8.26
N ASP A 221 3.57 -0.12 -7.05
CA ASP A 221 2.58 -1.15 -6.75
C ASP A 221 1.12 -0.64 -6.72
N GLY A 222 0.91 0.67 -6.92
CA GLY A 222 -0.41 1.31 -6.92
C GLY A 222 -0.89 1.82 -5.56
N ALA A 223 -0.13 1.66 -4.48
CA ALA A 223 -0.49 2.24 -3.18
C ALA A 223 -0.39 3.78 -3.22
N THR A 224 -1.26 4.48 -2.51
CA THR A 224 -1.21 5.95 -2.44
C THR A 224 -0.11 6.42 -1.48
N VAL A 225 0.81 7.25 -1.97
CA VAL A 225 2.03 7.69 -1.25
C VAL A 225 2.16 9.22 -1.17
N GLY A 226 1.04 9.94 -1.20
CA GLY A 226 0.99 11.39 -1.04
C GLY A 226 -0.41 11.88 -0.74
N THR A 227 -0.55 13.18 -0.46
CA THR A 227 -1.86 13.78 -0.15
C THR A 227 -2.70 13.93 -1.43
N PRO A 228 -3.86 13.27 -1.55
CA PRO A 228 -4.73 13.43 -2.71
C PRO A 228 -5.30 14.84 -2.79
N THR A 229 -5.38 15.41 -4.00
CA THR A 229 -5.93 16.75 -4.20
C THR A 229 -7.02 16.73 -5.26
N THR A 230 -8.17 17.33 -4.97
CA THR A 230 -9.31 17.41 -5.90
C THR A 230 -9.28 18.70 -6.70
N VAL A 231 -9.52 18.59 -8.00
CA VAL A 231 -9.56 19.68 -8.98
C VAL A 231 -10.93 19.72 -9.60
N ASN A 232 -11.56 20.89 -9.59
CA ASN A 232 -12.80 21.12 -10.31
C ASN A 232 -12.46 21.67 -11.70
N MET A 233 -13.01 21.03 -12.74
CA MET A 233 -12.83 21.45 -14.13
C MET A 233 -14.17 21.58 -14.84
N ARG A 234 -14.25 22.52 -15.79
CA ARG A 234 -15.39 22.67 -16.68
C ARG A 234 -15.00 22.15 -18.07
N VAL A 235 -15.68 21.11 -18.51
CA VAL A 235 -15.48 20.51 -19.83
C VAL A 235 -16.55 21.04 -20.78
N ARG A 236 -16.13 21.66 -21.87
CA ARG A 236 -16.99 21.90 -23.04
C ARG A 236 -16.53 20.93 -24.13
N ALA A 237 -17.23 19.80 -24.26
CA ALA A 237 -16.99 18.91 -25.38
C ALA A 237 -17.76 19.43 -26.59
N ASP A 238 -17.04 19.92 -27.60
CA ASP A 238 -17.61 20.23 -28.91
C ASP A 238 -18.04 18.93 -29.61
N TRP A 239 -19.29 18.53 -29.36
CA TRP A 239 -19.98 17.48 -30.13
C TRP A 239 -20.46 18.01 -31.50
N GLU A 240 -20.45 19.33 -31.67
CA GLU A 240 -21.08 20.08 -32.76
C GLU A 240 -20.55 19.67 -34.14
N GLY A 241 -19.28 19.25 -34.25
CA GLY A 241 -18.71 18.76 -35.51
C GLY A 241 -19.20 17.37 -35.94
N ARG A 242 -19.33 16.41 -35.00
CA ARG A 242 -19.71 15.03 -35.35
C ARG A 242 -21.22 14.85 -35.53
N GLY A 243 -22.03 15.51 -34.70
CA GLY A 243 -23.49 15.47 -34.82
C GLY A 243 -23.96 16.10 -36.13
N THR A 244 -23.40 17.26 -36.48
CA THR A 244 -23.71 17.96 -37.73
C THR A 244 -23.26 17.15 -38.95
N GLY A 245 -22.09 16.51 -38.91
CA GLY A 245 -21.61 15.66 -40.00
C GLY A 245 -22.54 14.48 -40.30
N VAL A 246 -23.08 13.82 -39.27
CA VAL A 246 -24.07 12.73 -39.45
C VAL A 246 -25.39 13.26 -40.00
N ILE A 247 -25.89 14.38 -39.48
CA ILE A 247 -27.14 15.01 -39.97
C ILE A 247 -26.99 15.43 -41.42
N VAL A 248 -25.87 16.06 -41.79
CA VAL A 248 -25.54 16.43 -43.17
C VAL A 248 -25.42 15.19 -44.06
N GLY A 249 -24.76 14.13 -43.60
CA GLY A 249 -24.64 12.87 -44.33
C GLY A 249 -26.00 12.21 -44.59
N VAL A 250 -26.89 12.17 -43.60
CA VAL A 250 -28.27 11.67 -43.74
C VAL A 250 -29.07 12.53 -44.70
N LEU A 251 -28.98 13.86 -44.58
CA LEU A 251 -29.63 14.80 -45.50
C LEU A 251 -29.19 14.59 -46.95
N VAL A 252 -27.88 14.47 -47.20
CA VAL A 252 -27.33 14.20 -48.53
C VAL A 252 -27.84 12.84 -49.05
N ALA A 253 -27.86 11.80 -48.22
CA ALA A 253 -28.37 10.49 -48.62
C ALA A 253 -29.85 10.53 -49.01
N ILE A 254 -30.69 11.26 -48.27
CA ILE A 254 -32.11 11.46 -48.60
C ILE A 254 -32.25 12.18 -49.94
N VAL A 255 -31.50 13.26 -50.17
CA VAL A 255 -31.53 14.04 -51.42
C VAL A 255 -31.09 13.20 -52.61
N VAL A 256 -29.98 12.46 -52.48
CA VAL A 256 -29.48 11.57 -53.55
C VAL A 256 -30.51 10.47 -53.85
N THR A 257 -31.09 9.84 -52.82
CA THR A 257 -32.12 8.81 -52.99
C THR A 257 -33.37 9.36 -53.67
N GLY A 258 -33.82 10.55 -53.28
CA GLY A 258 -34.96 11.23 -53.90
C GLY A 258 -34.71 11.54 -55.37
N THR A 259 -33.53 12.08 -55.70
CA THR A 259 -33.16 12.45 -57.07
C THR A 259 -33.06 11.23 -57.98
N VAL A 260 -32.39 10.16 -57.53
CA VAL A 260 -32.27 8.91 -58.28
C VAL A 260 -33.65 8.26 -58.51
N ARG A 261 -34.54 8.31 -57.50
CA ARG A 261 -35.89 7.75 -57.61
C ARG A 261 -36.75 8.53 -58.61
N THR A 262 -36.64 9.85 -58.67
CA THR A 262 -37.36 10.69 -59.64
C THR A 262 -36.88 10.42 -61.07
N VAL A 263 -35.56 10.34 -61.29
CA VAL A 263 -35.00 10.07 -62.62
C VAL A 263 -35.34 8.65 -63.11
N ARG A 264 -35.35 7.65 -62.22
CA ARG A 264 -35.74 6.27 -62.57
C ARG A 264 -37.23 6.09 -62.87
N ARG A 265 -38.12 6.92 -62.31
CA ARG A 265 -39.58 6.77 -62.48
C ARG A 265 -40.14 7.50 -63.71
N GLY A 266 -39.34 8.33 -64.39
CA GLY A 266 -39.74 9.14 -65.53
C GLY A 266 -39.62 8.51 -66.93
N ARG A 267 -39.36 7.20 -67.09
CA ARG A 267 -39.27 6.56 -68.42
C ARG A 267 -40.18 5.33 -68.55
N ARG A 268 -41.49 5.54 -68.48
CA ARG A 268 -42.50 4.71 -69.15
C ARG A 268 -43.70 5.57 -69.56
N THR A 269 -43.53 6.37 -70.61
CA THR A 269 -44.65 6.73 -71.48
C THR A 269 -44.43 5.97 -72.77
N SER A 270 -45.23 4.93 -72.96
CA SER A 270 -45.32 4.15 -74.19
C SER A 270 -45.69 5.06 -75.38
N VAL A 271 -44.98 4.84 -76.48
CA VAL A 271 -45.16 5.49 -77.78
C VAL A 271 -46.56 5.23 -78.34
N ALA A 272 -47.24 6.29 -78.77
CA ALA A 272 -48.39 6.26 -79.65
C ALA A 272 -47.91 6.22 -81.11
N ALA A 273 -48.59 5.43 -81.95
CA ALA A 273 -48.53 5.57 -83.41
C ALA A 273 -49.92 5.29 -84.00
N ALA A 274 -50.63 6.36 -84.32
CA ALA A 274 -51.81 6.35 -85.16
C ALA A 274 -51.38 6.63 -86.61
N ALA A 275 -51.75 5.70 -87.49
CA ALA A 275 -52.51 5.90 -88.73
C ALA A 275 -52.22 7.09 -89.67
N GLN A 276 -52.14 6.70 -90.96
CA GLN A 276 -52.56 7.39 -92.19
C GLN A 276 -51.64 8.44 -92.82
N GLU A 277 -51.66 8.71 -94.13
CA GLU A 277 -52.12 8.07 -95.38
C GLU A 277 -51.92 9.14 -96.47
N THR A 278 -51.39 8.72 -97.63
CA THR A 278 -51.51 9.31 -98.98
C THR A 278 -50.87 10.64 -99.40
N ALA A 279 -50.33 10.49 -100.63
CA ALA A 279 -50.14 11.40 -101.76
C ALA A 279 -48.93 12.34 -101.75
#